data_AF-A0A3C0T384-F1
#
_entry.id   AF-A0A3C0T384-F1
#
_cell.length_a   1.000
_cell.length_b   1.000
_cell.length_c   1.000
_cell.angle_alpha   90.00
_cell.angle_beta   90.00
_cell.angle_gamma   90.00
#
_symmetry.space_group_name_H-M   'P 1'
#
loop_
_entity.id
_entity.type
_entity.pdbx_description
1 polymer ?
#
loop_
_entity_poly.entity_id
_entity_poly.type
_entity_poly.pdbx_seq_one_letter_code
_entity_poly.pdbx_strand_id
1 'polypeptide(L)'
;MINLDGELWIPVEITLIGVSNFNEAWKRGSGEWHAWDNEPEQRGFTRTHEAQAVFRPVGLKESDLGLRYSSADILVSSVTEDLDAIRSECIAFYVDKANSRGKKQDYNRLGVAYSRFSDYPAAENAFNKAVSRDRSYIPALVNLANLETLRGREKQSLNIFYDILEQLKEKGKDETPLYGKILLNAARIEYNAGDVKIAGENFRKAEILAPDDSLAFSYIAGTDEGVRASQSDYTTNLIFIEDED
;
A
#
# COMPACT_ATOMS: atom_id res chain seq x y z
N MET A 1 12.79 -11.30 3.95
CA MET A 1 11.76 -11.65 4.96
C MET A 1 11.48 -13.14 4.85
N ILE A 2 11.11 -13.81 5.94
CA ILE A 2 11.02 -15.28 5.99
C ILE A 2 9.62 -15.68 6.46
N ASN A 3 8.96 -16.60 5.74
CA ASN A 3 7.70 -17.20 6.20
C ASN A 3 8.00 -18.58 6.82
N LEU A 4 7.70 -18.74 8.11
CA LEU A 4 7.84 -20.00 8.83
C LEU A 4 6.58 -20.23 9.65
N ASP A 5 5.93 -21.38 9.44
CA ASP A 5 4.73 -21.81 10.15
C ASP A 5 3.58 -20.77 10.12
N GLY A 6 3.47 -20.01 9.03
CA GLY A 6 2.46 -18.96 8.89
C GLY A 6 2.82 -17.65 9.60
N GLU A 7 4.00 -17.54 10.19
CA GLU A 7 4.53 -16.32 10.79
C GLU A 7 5.57 -15.67 9.87
N LEU A 8 5.54 -14.34 9.83
CA LEU A 8 6.51 -13.54 9.09
C LEU A 8 7.65 -13.10 10.02
N TRP A 9 8.87 -13.47 9.66
CA TRP A 9 10.09 -13.16 10.39
C TRP A 9 10.97 -12.17 9.62
N ILE A 10 11.53 -11.21 10.37
CA ILE A 10 12.50 -10.23 9.90
C ILE A 10 13.87 -10.64 10.46
N PRO A 11 14.70 -11.36 9.70
CA PRO A 11 16.02 -11.75 10.17
C PRO A 11 16.93 -10.53 10.24
N VAL A 12 17.67 -10.36 11.35
CA VAL A 12 18.67 -9.30 11.49
C VAL A 12 20.00 -9.93 11.86
N GLU A 13 21.07 -9.54 11.18
CA GLU A 13 22.42 -9.99 11.53
C GLU A 13 22.88 -9.31 12.82
N ILE A 14 22.97 -10.09 13.90
CA ILE A 14 23.16 -9.57 15.26
C ILE A 14 24.53 -8.88 15.44
N THR A 15 25.55 -9.28 14.67
CA THR A 15 26.87 -8.65 14.73
C THR A 15 26.88 -7.22 14.20
N LEU A 16 25.84 -6.82 13.48
CA LEU A 16 25.68 -5.47 12.94
C LEU A 16 24.94 -4.52 13.91
N ILE A 17 24.41 -5.02 15.03
CA ILE A 17 23.78 -4.17 16.05
C ILE A 17 24.81 -3.21 16.64
N GLY A 18 24.52 -1.91 16.54
CA GLY A 18 25.40 -0.83 17.03
C GLY A 18 26.59 -0.52 16.11
N VAL A 19 26.71 -1.20 14.97
CA VAL A 19 27.76 -0.97 13.96
C VAL A 19 27.15 -0.42 12.67
N SER A 20 26.00 -0.94 12.26
CA SER A 20 25.31 -0.59 11.01
C SER A 20 23.85 -0.21 11.27
N ASN A 21 23.18 0.22 10.19
CA ASN A 21 21.75 0.55 10.21
C ASN A 21 20.85 -0.69 10.07
N PHE A 22 19.54 -0.51 10.25
CA PHE A 22 18.60 -1.62 10.24
C PHE A 22 18.55 -2.30 8.86
N ASN A 23 18.57 -1.52 7.78
CA ASN A 23 18.45 -2.06 6.42
C ASN A 23 19.63 -2.98 6.07
N GLU A 24 20.85 -2.61 6.45
CA GLU A 24 22.03 -3.46 6.24
C GLU A 24 21.95 -4.75 7.07
N ALA A 25 21.61 -4.63 8.36
CA ALA A 25 21.44 -5.79 9.24
C ALA A 25 20.37 -6.76 8.72
N TRP A 26 19.25 -6.22 8.22
CA TRP A 26 18.17 -7.00 7.64
C TRP A 26 18.58 -7.66 6.31
N LYS A 27 19.20 -6.92 5.39
CA LYS A 27 19.68 -7.47 4.11
C LYS A 27 20.68 -8.59 4.33
N ARG A 28 21.61 -8.40 5.25
CA ARG A 28 22.62 -9.41 5.60
C ARG A 28 21.96 -10.66 6.17
N GLY A 29 21.13 -10.52 7.20
CA GLY A 29 20.44 -11.65 7.82
C GLY A 29 19.50 -12.37 6.84
N SER A 30 18.79 -11.64 5.98
CA SER A 30 17.93 -12.24 4.95
C SER A 30 18.76 -12.96 3.89
N GLY A 31 19.90 -12.39 3.48
CA GLY A 31 20.82 -13.02 2.53
C GLY A 31 21.43 -14.31 3.07
N GLU A 32 21.85 -14.32 4.32
CA GLU A 32 22.39 -15.52 4.97
C GLU A 32 21.35 -16.62 5.11
N TRP A 33 20.09 -16.27 5.41
CA TRP A 33 19.00 -17.23 5.39
C TRP A 33 18.81 -17.83 3.99
N HIS A 34 18.65 -16.98 2.97
CA HIS A 34 18.39 -17.41 1.59
C HIS A 34 19.58 -18.12 0.92
N ALA A 35 20.80 -17.94 1.40
CA ALA A 35 21.97 -18.70 0.92
C ALA A 35 21.77 -20.22 1.02
N TRP A 36 20.91 -20.68 1.93
CA TRP A 36 20.57 -22.08 2.14
C TRP A 36 19.23 -22.51 1.48
N ASP A 37 18.70 -21.76 0.52
CA ASP A 37 17.42 -22.10 -0.14
C ASP A 37 17.45 -23.48 -0.83
N ASN A 38 18.63 -23.91 -1.30
CA ASN A 38 18.81 -25.22 -1.93
C ASN A 38 19.06 -26.36 -0.93
N GLU A 39 19.43 -26.04 0.30
CA GLU A 39 19.73 -27.01 1.37
C GLU A 39 19.09 -26.54 2.70
N PRO A 40 17.74 -26.47 2.78
CA PRO A 40 17.04 -25.86 3.91
C PRO A 40 17.32 -26.54 5.25
N GLU A 41 17.69 -27.82 5.23
CA GLU A 41 18.08 -28.60 6.41
C GLU A 41 19.34 -28.08 7.10
N GLN A 42 20.16 -27.29 6.41
CA GLN A 42 21.33 -26.63 7.01
C GLN A 42 20.95 -25.39 7.85
N ARG A 43 19.69 -24.93 7.76
CA ARG A 43 19.22 -23.78 8.54
C ARG A 43 18.96 -24.18 9.98
N GLY A 44 19.51 -23.40 10.90
CA GLY A 44 19.09 -23.41 12.30
C GLY A 44 17.99 -22.37 12.52
N PHE A 45 16.84 -22.79 13.05
CA PHE A 45 15.81 -21.88 13.54
C PHE A 45 15.41 -22.29 14.95
N THR A 46 15.69 -21.42 15.94
CA THR A 46 15.37 -21.68 17.35
C THR A 46 14.48 -20.57 17.87
N ARG A 47 13.23 -20.92 18.23
CA ARG A 47 12.30 -19.99 18.86
C ARG A 47 12.71 -19.79 20.31
N THR A 48 13.15 -18.58 20.66
CA THR A 48 13.58 -18.27 22.04
C THR A 48 12.51 -18.60 23.08
N HIS A 49 11.22 -18.38 22.76
CA HIS A 49 10.12 -18.68 23.66
C HIS A 49 10.03 -20.18 24.01
N GLU A 50 10.23 -21.07 23.02
CA GLU A 50 10.22 -22.52 23.23
C GLU A 50 11.47 -22.97 23.99
N ALA A 51 12.64 -22.44 23.64
CA ALA A 51 13.88 -22.72 24.35
C ALA A 51 13.77 -22.32 25.84
N GLN A 52 13.11 -21.20 26.16
CA GLN A 52 12.90 -20.72 27.52
C GLN A 52 11.97 -21.62 28.36
N ALA A 53 11.18 -22.50 27.75
CA ALA A 53 10.40 -23.50 28.48
C ALA A 53 11.29 -24.59 29.11
N VAL A 54 12.46 -24.84 28.53
CA VAL A 54 13.42 -25.86 28.97
C VAL A 54 14.59 -25.23 29.73
N PHE A 55 15.08 -24.10 29.25
CA PHE A 55 16.18 -23.35 29.85
C PHE A 55 15.64 -22.15 30.60
N ARG A 56 15.85 -22.10 31.92
CA ARG A 56 15.42 -20.96 32.73
C ARG A 56 16.03 -19.66 32.18
N PRO A 57 15.22 -18.62 31.91
CA PRO A 57 15.76 -17.34 31.49
C PRO A 57 16.66 -16.77 32.59
N VAL A 58 17.82 -16.28 32.20
CA VAL A 58 18.70 -15.55 33.11
C VAL A 58 18.09 -14.17 33.31
N GLY A 59 17.81 -13.81 34.57
CA GLY A 59 17.29 -12.49 34.92
C GLY A 59 18.38 -11.44 34.78
N LEU A 60 18.59 -10.93 33.57
CA LEU A 60 19.36 -9.70 33.34
C LEU A 60 18.48 -8.53 33.76
N LYS A 61 18.98 -7.67 34.64
CA LYS A 61 18.32 -6.39 34.92
C LYS A 61 18.70 -5.41 33.81
N GLU A 62 17.81 -4.50 33.44
CA GLU A 62 18.11 -3.46 32.42
C GLU A 62 19.39 -2.67 32.75
N SER A 63 19.71 -2.51 34.04
CA SER A 63 20.96 -1.91 34.53
C SER A 63 22.23 -2.66 34.12
N ASP A 64 22.14 -3.97 33.92
CA ASP A 64 23.28 -4.85 33.64
C ASP A 64 23.65 -4.84 32.15
N LEU A 65 22.76 -4.34 31.30
CA LEU A 65 22.93 -4.33 29.84
C LEU A 65 23.76 -3.14 29.34
N GLY A 66 24.02 -2.13 30.19
CA GLY A 66 24.76 -0.92 29.80
C GLY A 66 24.15 -0.17 28.60
N LEU A 67 22.88 -0.42 28.29
CA LEU A 67 22.19 0.15 27.14
C LEU A 67 22.01 1.65 27.37
N ARG A 68 22.86 2.44 26.71
CA ARG A 68 22.66 3.89 26.61
C ARG A 68 21.64 4.11 25.51
N TYR A 69 20.38 4.30 25.89
CA TYR A 69 19.37 4.79 24.95
C TYR A 69 19.86 6.13 24.40
N SER A 70 19.94 6.22 23.06
CA SER A 70 20.27 7.46 22.38
C SER A 70 19.20 8.52 22.64
N SER A 71 19.47 9.79 22.33
CA SER A 71 18.39 10.79 22.37
C SER A 71 17.30 10.41 21.37
N ALA A 72 16.05 10.77 21.70
CA ALA A 72 14.91 10.53 20.82
C ALA A 72 15.15 11.10 19.42
N ASP A 73 15.80 12.26 19.31
CA ASP A 73 16.11 12.90 18.04
C ASP A 73 17.05 12.06 17.16
N ILE A 74 18.10 11.47 17.74
CA ILE A 74 19.03 10.61 16.99
C ILE A 74 18.32 9.34 16.52
N LEU A 75 17.48 8.75 17.38
CA LEU A 75 16.69 7.58 17.01
C LEU A 75 15.72 7.90 15.87
N VAL A 76 14.99 9.01 15.96
CA VAL A 76 14.05 9.45 14.92
C VAL A 76 14.79 9.71 13.60
N SER A 77 15.95 10.38 13.62
CA SER A 77 16.76 10.61 12.40
C SER A 77 17.17 9.28 11.76
N SER A 78 17.75 8.38 12.53
CA SER A 78 18.23 7.08 12.01
C SER A 78 17.08 6.23 11.44
N VAL A 79 15.93 6.20 12.12
CA VAL A 79 14.75 5.46 11.64
C VAL A 79 14.20 6.11 10.37
N THR A 80 14.16 7.45 10.30
CA THR A 80 13.68 8.18 9.12
C THR A 80 14.56 7.90 7.91
N GLU A 81 15.89 7.95 8.08
CA GLU A 81 16.86 7.65 7.02
C GLU A 81 16.72 6.22 6.50
N ASP A 82 16.55 5.23 7.39
CA ASP A 82 16.35 3.83 7.00
C ASP A 82 15.02 3.62 6.27
N LEU A 83 13.94 4.26 6.72
CA LEU A 83 12.64 4.21 6.05
C LEU A 83 12.70 4.86 4.67
N ASP A 84 13.39 5.99 4.53
CA ASP A 84 13.58 6.68 3.23
C ASP A 84 14.43 5.84 2.27
N ALA A 85 15.44 5.12 2.78
CA ALA A 85 16.24 4.21 1.97
C ALA A 85 15.40 3.02 1.46
N ILE A 86 14.62 2.38 2.33
CA ILE A 86 13.73 1.28 1.95
C ILE A 86 12.69 1.76 0.93
N ARG A 87 12.06 2.90 1.19
CA ARG A 87 11.10 3.54 0.29
C ARG A 87 11.73 3.79 -1.08
N SER A 88 12.94 4.34 -1.11
CA SER A 88 13.66 4.63 -2.35
C SER A 88 13.95 3.36 -3.14
N GLU A 89 14.36 2.27 -2.49
CA GLU A 89 14.56 0.97 -3.13
C GLU A 89 13.27 0.38 -3.70
N CYS A 90 12.15 0.47 -2.97
CA CYS A 90 10.86 -0.01 -3.45
C CYS A 90 10.38 0.76 -4.70
N ILE A 91 10.69 2.05 -4.80
CA ILE A 91 10.26 2.91 -5.91
C ILE A 91 11.25 2.86 -7.09
N ALA A 92 12.52 2.53 -6.86
CA ALA A 92 13.59 2.56 -7.87
C ALA A 92 13.23 1.79 -9.15
N PHE A 93 12.67 0.58 -9.03
CA PHE A 93 12.23 -0.20 -10.18
C PHE A 93 11.26 0.57 -11.09
N TYR A 94 10.30 1.28 -10.50
CA TYR A 94 9.30 2.06 -11.25
C TYR A 94 9.91 3.31 -11.86
N VAL A 95 10.86 3.96 -11.16
CA VAL A 95 11.61 5.11 -11.68
C VAL A 95 12.40 4.71 -12.91
N ASP A 96 13.13 3.60 -12.84
CA ASP A 96 13.94 3.09 -13.96
C ASP A 96 13.07 2.71 -15.16
N LYS A 97 11.94 2.04 -14.94
CA LYS A 97 10.97 1.71 -16.01
C LYS A 97 10.40 2.98 -16.65
N ALA A 98 9.98 3.94 -15.84
CA ALA A 98 9.42 5.21 -16.33
C ALA A 98 10.44 6.03 -17.13
N ASN A 99 11.70 6.08 -16.68
CA ASN A 99 12.77 6.82 -17.35
C ASN A 99 13.26 6.13 -18.64
N SER A 100 13.35 4.80 -18.64
CA SER A 100 13.87 4.05 -19.79
C SER A 100 12.86 3.94 -20.93
N ARG A 101 11.57 3.73 -20.63
CA ARG A 101 10.53 3.48 -21.64
C ARG A 101 9.67 4.71 -21.94
N GLY A 102 9.45 5.57 -20.94
CA GLY A 102 8.66 6.78 -21.07
C GLY A 102 7.19 6.59 -21.46
N LYS A 103 6.60 5.39 -21.25
CA LYS A 103 5.21 5.11 -21.60
C LYS A 103 4.25 5.61 -20.52
N LYS A 104 3.00 5.91 -20.92
CA LYS A 104 1.92 6.32 -20.01
C LYS A 104 1.71 5.33 -18.86
N GLN A 105 1.75 4.03 -19.15
CA GLN A 105 1.58 2.97 -18.16
C GLN A 105 2.71 2.95 -17.12
N ASP A 106 3.96 3.17 -17.55
CA ASP A 106 5.11 3.15 -16.65
C ASP A 106 5.08 4.36 -15.68
N TYR A 107 4.72 5.55 -16.18
CA TYR A 107 4.49 6.73 -15.33
C TYR A 107 3.31 6.56 -14.38
N ASN A 108 2.23 5.90 -14.82
CA ASN A 108 1.07 5.64 -13.97
C ASN A 108 1.42 4.69 -12.82
N ARG A 109 2.09 3.57 -13.11
CA ARG A 109 2.58 2.65 -12.07
C ARG A 109 3.55 3.33 -11.10
N LEU A 110 4.41 4.21 -11.60
CA LEU A 110 5.27 5.04 -10.75
C LEU A 110 4.45 5.95 -9.83
N GLY A 111 3.39 6.57 -10.33
CA GLY A 111 2.47 7.37 -9.51
C GLY A 111 1.79 6.55 -8.43
N VAL A 112 1.28 5.35 -8.76
CA VAL A 112 0.69 4.42 -7.77
C VAL A 112 1.72 4.04 -6.70
N ALA A 113 2.97 3.76 -7.09
CA ALA A 113 4.04 3.47 -6.14
C ALA A 113 4.28 4.65 -5.19
N TYR A 114 4.38 5.89 -5.69
CA TYR A 114 4.50 7.08 -4.84
C TYR A 114 3.30 7.27 -3.91
N SER A 115 2.07 7.02 -4.40
CA SER A 115 0.84 7.10 -3.59
C SER A 115 0.85 6.13 -2.41
N ARG A 116 1.35 4.90 -2.60
CA ARG A 116 1.46 3.89 -1.52
C ARG A 116 2.39 4.32 -0.38
N PHE A 117 3.36 5.18 -0.68
CA PHE A 117 4.26 5.78 0.31
C PHE A 117 3.85 7.20 0.72
N SER A 118 2.61 7.60 0.44
CA SER A 118 2.04 8.92 0.78
C SER A 118 2.80 10.13 0.22
N ASP A 119 3.66 9.95 -0.79
CA ASP A 119 4.31 11.06 -1.50
C ASP A 119 3.39 11.55 -2.63
N TYR A 120 2.32 12.22 -2.22
CA TYR A 120 1.32 12.75 -3.13
C TYR A 120 1.88 13.77 -4.14
N PRO A 121 2.84 14.64 -3.80
CA PRO A 121 3.48 15.51 -4.79
C PRO A 121 4.21 14.73 -5.91
N ALA A 122 5.00 13.72 -5.56
CA ALA A 122 5.68 12.89 -6.56
C ALA A 122 4.69 12.03 -7.36
N ALA A 123 3.66 11.50 -6.71
CA ALA A 123 2.59 10.75 -7.36
C ALA A 123 1.86 11.60 -8.41
N GLU A 124 1.45 12.82 -8.05
CA GLU A 124 0.80 13.76 -8.95
C GLU A 124 1.68 14.11 -10.16
N ASN A 125 2.98 14.34 -9.94
CA ASN A 125 3.92 14.56 -11.04
C ASN A 125 3.97 13.35 -12.00
N ALA A 126 4.06 12.13 -11.46
CA ALA A 126 4.09 10.91 -12.26
C ALA A 126 2.78 10.70 -13.03
N PHE A 127 1.61 10.88 -12.41
CA PHE A 127 0.33 10.79 -13.11
C PHE A 127 0.18 11.87 -14.18
N ASN A 128 0.59 13.11 -13.90
CA ASN A 128 0.60 14.18 -14.90
C ASN A 128 1.52 13.86 -16.08
N LYS A 129 2.67 13.21 -15.84
CA LYS A 129 3.51 12.68 -16.93
C LYS A 129 2.77 11.61 -17.73
N ALA A 130 2.03 10.71 -17.10
CA ALA A 130 1.20 9.73 -17.82
C ALA A 130 0.15 10.41 -18.72
N VAL A 131 -0.59 11.38 -18.17
CA VAL A 131 -1.59 12.19 -18.92
C VAL A 131 -0.94 13.02 -20.03
N SER A 132 0.30 13.48 -19.85
CA SER A 132 1.05 14.20 -20.90
C SER A 132 1.39 13.30 -22.09
N ARG A 133 1.52 11.98 -21.89
CA ARG A 133 1.75 11.00 -22.96
C ARG A 133 0.46 10.65 -23.69
N ASP A 134 -0.66 10.64 -22.97
CA ASP A 134 -2.00 10.42 -23.52
C ASP A 134 -3.03 11.10 -22.63
N ARG A 135 -3.65 12.15 -23.16
CA ARG A 135 -4.63 12.98 -22.42
C ARG A 135 -5.92 12.23 -22.09
N SER A 136 -6.20 11.13 -22.79
CA SER A 136 -7.37 10.30 -22.61
C SER A 136 -7.10 9.05 -21.76
N TYR A 137 -5.91 8.97 -21.14
CA TYR A 137 -5.51 7.80 -20.36
C TYR A 137 -6.25 7.74 -19.02
N ILE A 138 -7.39 7.04 -19.04
CA ILE A 138 -8.33 6.94 -17.92
C ILE A 138 -7.66 6.48 -16.61
N PRO A 139 -6.78 5.45 -16.57
CA PRO A 139 -6.15 5.02 -15.33
C PRO A 139 -5.44 6.14 -14.56
N ALA A 140 -4.69 7.01 -15.26
CA ALA A 140 -4.00 8.12 -14.61
C ALA A 140 -4.97 9.23 -14.15
N LEU A 141 -6.05 9.48 -14.88
CA LEU A 141 -7.07 10.44 -14.50
C LEU A 141 -7.83 10.00 -13.24
N VAL A 142 -8.20 8.72 -13.16
CA VAL A 142 -8.80 8.12 -11.95
C VAL A 142 -7.83 8.22 -10.77
N ASN A 143 -6.55 7.93 -10.98
CA ASN A 143 -5.57 8.00 -9.91
C ASN A 143 -5.29 9.44 -9.43
N LEU A 144 -5.39 10.45 -10.31
CA LEU A 144 -5.37 11.85 -9.90
C LEU A 144 -6.57 12.19 -9.02
N ALA A 145 -7.78 11.71 -9.36
CA ALA A 145 -8.94 11.87 -8.49
C ALA A 145 -8.76 11.17 -7.13
N ASN A 146 -8.19 9.96 -7.11
CA ASN A 146 -7.82 9.29 -5.86
C ASN A 146 -6.89 10.17 -4.99
N LEU A 147 -5.91 10.88 -5.58
CA LEU A 147 -5.08 11.82 -4.83
C LEU A 147 -5.89 12.98 -4.25
N GLU A 148 -6.89 13.49 -4.96
CA GLU A 148 -7.78 14.53 -4.44
C GLU A 148 -8.56 14.02 -3.22
N THR A 149 -9.03 12.76 -3.25
CA THR A 149 -9.64 12.10 -2.09
C THR A 149 -8.67 12.00 -0.92
N LEU A 150 -7.44 11.54 -1.14
CA LEU A 150 -6.41 11.43 -0.10
C LEU A 150 -6.00 12.77 0.50
N ARG A 151 -6.23 13.87 -0.22
CA ARG A 151 -6.01 15.26 0.24
C ARG A 151 -7.24 15.88 0.90
N GLY A 152 -8.31 15.10 1.12
CA GLY A 152 -9.56 15.55 1.74
C GLY A 152 -10.47 16.37 0.81
N ARG A 153 -10.19 16.39 -0.51
CA ARG A 153 -10.98 17.11 -1.53
C ARG A 153 -11.98 16.19 -2.20
N GLU A 154 -12.79 15.53 -1.39
CA GLU A 154 -13.74 14.49 -1.79
C GLU A 154 -14.76 14.96 -2.83
N LYS A 155 -15.32 16.16 -2.67
CA LYS A 155 -16.26 16.73 -3.67
C LYS A 155 -15.63 16.90 -5.05
N GLN A 156 -14.38 17.37 -5.09
CA GLN A 156 -13.64 17.52 -6.33
C GLN A 156 -13.35 16.16 -6.97
N SER A 157 -12.97 15.17 -6.15
CA SER A 157 -12.75 13.80 -6.62
C SER A 157 -14.01 13.18 -7.21
N LEU A 158 -15.17 13.32 -6.55
CA LEU A 158 -16.44 12.79 -7.05
C LEU A 158 -16.83 13.38 -8.40
N ASN A 159 -16.69 14.70 -8.56
CA ASN A 159 -16.94 15.34 -9.85
C ASN A 159 -16.07 14.72 -10.95
N ILE A 160 -14.76 14.53 -10.70
CA ILE A 160 -13.86 13.92 -11.68
C ILE A 160 -14.26 12.47 -11.98
N PHE A 161 -14.63 11.67 -10.98
CA PHE A 161 -15.09 10.30 -11.22
C PHE A 161 -16.34 10.25 -12.08
N TYR A 162 -17.33 11.09 -11.79
CA TYR A 162 -18.56 11.12 -12.55
C TYR A 162 -18.35 11.60 -14.00
N ASP A 163 -17.50 12.60 -14.22
CA ASP A 163 -17.11 13.04 -15.57
C ASP A 163 -16.44 11.89 -16.38
N ILE A 164 -15.62 11.07 -15.72
CA ILE A 164 -14.98 9.90 -16.35
C ILE A 164 -16.01 8.80 -16.63
N LEU A 165 -16.89 8.50 -15.67
CA LEU A 165 -17.95 7.50 -15.83
C LEU A 165 -18.89 7.87 -16.98
N GLU A 166 -19.29 9.13 -17.09
CA GLU A 166 -20.12 9.62 -18.19
C GLU A 166 -19.43 9.41 -19.55
N GLN A 167 -18.15 9.80 -19.68
CA GLN A 167 -17.37 9.56 -20.90
C GLN A 167 -17.21 8.08 -21.26
N LEU A 168 -17.06 7.20 -20.26
CA LEU A 168 -17.00 5.76 -20.50
C LEU A 168 -18.35 5.24 -20.98
N LYS A 169 -19.45 5.71 -20.40
CA LYS A 169 -20.81 5.35 -20.79
C LYS A 169 -21.14 5.80 -22.20
N GLU A 170 -20.79 7.02 -22.59
CA GLU A 170 -20.95 7.52 -23.97
C GLU A 170 -20.19 6.66 -24.99
N LYS A 171 -19.07 6.06 -24.57
CA LYS A 171 -18.27 5.13 -25.38
C LYS A 171 -18.75 3.67 -25.29
N GLY A 172 -19.85 3.39 -24.60
CA GLY A 172 -20.39 2.03 -24.40
C GLY A 172 -19.49 1.14 -23.53
N LYS A 173 -18.72 1.72 -22.61
CA LYS A 173 -17.79 1.03 -21.69
C LYS A 173 -18.33 0.94 -20.25
N ASP A 174 -19.63 1.11 -20.04
CA ASP A 174 -20.28 1.10 -18.73
C ASP A 174 -20.57 -0.30 -18.15
N GLU A 175 -20.16 -1.34 -18.88
CA GLU A 175 -20.21 -2.76 -18.49
C GLU A 175 -18.79 -3.36 -18.34
N THR A 176 -17.79 -2.54 -18.03
CA THR A 176 -16.37 -2.98 -17.89
C THR A 176 -15.93 -3.05 -16.42
N PRO A 177 -14.95 -3.91 -16.06
CA PRO A 177 -14.37 -3.93 -14.71
C PRO A 177 -13.79 -2.58 -14.30
N LEU A 178 -13.16 -1.86 -15.23
CA LEU A 178 -12.69 -0.49 -15.03
C LEU A 178 -13.81 0.44 -14.54
N TYR A 179 -15.00 0.38 -15.16
CA TYR A 179 -16.17 1.16 -14.73
C TYR A 179 -16.58 0.79 -13.30
N GLY A 180 -16.62 -0.51 -12.98
CA GLY A 180 -16.89 -1.01 -11.63
C GLY A 180 -15.89 -0.49 -10.58
N LYS A 181 -14.59 -0.55 -10.86
CA LYS A 181 -13.53 -0.04 -9.97
C LYS A 181 -13.70 1.45 -9.65
N ILE A 182 -14.07 2.25 -10.65
CA ILE A 182 -14.32 3.70 -10.46
C ILE A 182 -15.57 3.92 -9.61
N LEU A 183 -16.63 3.14 -9.83
CA LEU A 183 -17.83 3.17 -8.99
C LEU A 183 -17.53 2.81 -7.53
N LEU A 184 -16.64 1.85 -7.24
CA LEU A 184 -16.24 1.53 -5.86
C LEU A 184 -15.57 2.71 -5.16
N ASN A 185 -14.67 3.42 -5.85
CA ASN A 185 -14.04 4.63 -5.31
C ASN A 185 -15.07 5.73 -5.03
N ALA A 186 -16.02 5.95 -5.95
CA ALA A 186 -17.10 6.92 -5.75
C ALA A 186 -18.03 6.52 -4.59
N ALA A 187 -18.48 5.26 -4.56
CA ALA A 187 -19.37 4.72 -3.54
C ALA A 187 -18.78 4.86 -2.13
N ARG A 188 -17.47 4.63 -1.97
CA ARG A 188 -16.80 4.87 -0.68
C ARG A 188 -16.93 6.32 -0.24
N ILE A 189 -16.67 7.28 -1.13
CA ILE A 189 -16.70 8.70 -0.79
C ILE A 189 -18.12 9.12 -0.41
N GLU A 190 -19.11 8.67 -1.18
CA GLU A 190 -20.54 8.91 -0.89
C GLU A 190 -20.96 8.31 0.45
N TYR A 191 -20.51 7.09 0.74
CA TYR A 191 -20.75 6.45 2.02
C TYR A 191 -20.20 7.29 3.18
N ASN A 192 -18.95 7.75 3.06
CA ASN A 192 -18.30 8.59 4.07
C ASN A 192 -19.01 9.95 4.23
N ALA A 193 -19.57 10.49 3.14
CA ALA A 193 -20.35 11.73 3.15
C ALA A 193 -21.76 11.55 3.76
N GLY A 194 -22.21 10.31 3.97
CA GLY A 194 -23.55 9.97 4.48
C GLY A 194 -24.60 9.81 3.39
N ASP A 195 -24.22 9.85 2.11
CA ASP A 195 -25.08 9.64 0.94
C ASP A 195 -25.30 8.14 0.68
N VAL A 196 -25.70 7.41 1.72
CA VAL A 196 -25.75 5.94 1.80
C VAL A 196 -26.57 5.31 0.67
N LYS A 197 -27.65 5.97 0.24
CA LYS A 197 -28.50 5.48 -0.86
C LYS A 197 -27.73 5.42 -2.18
N ILE A 198 -27.02 6.50 -2.53
CA ILE A 198 -26.25 6.61 -3.78
C ILE A 198 -25.06 5.64 -3.73
N ALA A 199 -24.36 5.60 -2.59
CA ALA A 199 -23.27 4.66 -2.35
C ALA A 199 -23.71 3.21 -2.57
N GLY A 200 -24.87 2.80 -2.04
CA GLY A 200 -25.41 1.46 -2.22
C GLY A 200 -25.81 1.14 -3.66
N GLU A 201 -26.37 2.10 -4.40
CA GLU A 201 -26.68 1.94 -5.83
C GLU A 201 -25.40 1.72 -6.66
N ASN A 202 -24.38 2.55 -6.44
CA ASN A 202 -23.09 2.45 -7.12
C ASN A 202 -22.36 1.15 -6.75
N PHE A 203 -22.36 0.76 -5.48
CA PHE A 203 -21.75 -0.48 -5.01
C PHE A 203 -22.38 -1.71 -5.67
N ARG A 204 -23.72 -1.82 -5.69
CA ARG A 204 -24.41 -2.97 -6.31
C ARG A 204 -24.09 -3.11 -7.79
N LYS A 205 -23.97 -1.98 -8.53
CA LYS A 205 -23.52 -2.03 -9.92
C LYS A 205 -22.05 -2.47 -10.01
N ALA A 206 -21.19 -1.94 -9.14
CA ALA A 206 -19.77 -2.27 -9.13
C ALA A 206 -19.49 -3.74 -8.77
N GLU A 207 -20.26 -4.33 -7.85
CA GLU A 207 -20.14 -5.74 -7.45
C GLU A 207 -20.35 -6.70 -8.64
N ILE A 208 -21.23 -6.36 -9.58
CA ILE A 208 -21.43 -7.14 -10.80
C ILE A 208 -20.24 -6.99 -11.75
N LEU A 209 -19.69 -5.78 -11.86
CA LEU A 209 -18.66 -5.44 -12.86
C LEU A 209 -17.23 -5.79 -12.42
N ALA A 210 -16.96 -5.71 -11.11
CA ALA A 210 -15.66 -5.92 -10.50
C ALA A 210 -15.83 -6.67 -9.16
N PRO A 211 -16.27 -7.95 -9.19
CA PRO A 211 -16.66 -8.69 -7.99
C PRO A 211 -15.51 -8.85 -7.00
N ASP A 212 -14.30 -9.20 -7.47
CA ASP A 212 -13.15 -9.38 -6.59
C ASP A 212 -12.74 -8.08 -5.88
N ASP A 213 -12.76 -6.96 -6.61
CA ASP A 213 -12.45 -5.64 -6.08
C ASP A 213 -13.50 -5.17 -5.05
N SER A 214 -14.77 -5.54 -5.24
CA SER A 214 -15.88 -5.13 -4.36
C SER A 214 -15.81 -5.75 -2.96
N LEU A 215 -15.07 -6.84 -2.76
CA LEU A 215 -14.95 -7.52 -1.46
C LEU A 215 -14.48 -6.57 -0.35
N ALA A 216 -13.52 -5.69 -0.68
CA ALA A 216 -12.96 -4.68 0.23
C ALA A 216 -13.96 -3.55 0.60
N PHE A 217 -15.10 -3.49 -0.09
CA PHE A 217 -16.15 -2.47 0.04
C PHE A 217 -17.49 -3.04 0.50
N SER A 218 -17.55 -4.33 0.86
CA SER A 218 -18.77 -5.04 1.28
C SER A 218 -19.52 -4.39 2.45
N TYR A 219 -18.84 -3.57 3.26
CA TYR A 219 -19.47 -2.76 4.31
C TYR A 219 -20.50 -1.74 3.78
N ILE A 220 -20.43 -1.37 2.49
CA ILE A 220 -21.40 -0.47 1.82
C ILE A 220 -22.72 -1.20 1.54
N ALA A 221 -22.70 -2.52 1.34
CA ALA A 221 -23.91 -3.31 1.06
C ALA A 221 -24.84 -3.44 2.29
N GLY A 222 -24.28 -3.48 3.50
CA GLY A 222 -24.99 -3.80 4.74
C GLY A 222 -25.84 -2.67 5.35
N THR A 223 -26.06 -1.57 4.62
CA THR A 223 -26.55 -0.31 5.23
C THR A 223 -28.05 -0.05 5.04
N ASP A 224 -28.77 -0.95 4.38
CA ASP A 224 -30.24 -0.95 4.38
C ASP A 224 -30.83 -1.23 5.79
N GLU A 225 -30.02 -1.71 6.76
CA GLU A 225 -30.46 -2.05 8.13
C GLU A 225 -29.84 -1.22 9.27
N GLY A 226 -29.31 -0.02 9.01
CA GLY A 226 -28.99 0.94 10.08
C GLY A 226 -27.81 0.57 10.99
N VAL A 227 -26.86 -0.23 10.50
CA VAL A 227 -25.60 -0.50 11.23
C VAL A 227 -24.56 0.56 10.88
N ARG A 228 -24.28 1.47 11.81
CA ARG A 228 -23.05 2.28 11.77
C ARG A 228 -21.88 1.39 12.20
N ALA A 229 -21.00 1.06 11.27
CA ALA A 229 -19.80 0.29 11.59
C ALA A 229 -18.72 1.19 12.20
N SER A 230 -18.36 0.91 13.44
CA SER A 230 -17.09 1.30 14.05
C SER A 230 -16.01 0.30 13.60
N GLN A 231 -15.39 0.51 12.44
CA GLN A 231 -14.15 -0.21 12.07
C GLN A 231 -13.23 0.74 11.29
N SER A 232 -12.14 1.16 11.93
CA SER A 232 -11.22 2.18 11.45
C SER A 232 -10.40 1.77 10.23
N ASP A 233 -10.23 0.48 9.96
CA ASP A 233 -9.31 0.00 8.91
C ASP A 233 -9.91 -0.03 7.49
N TYR A 234 -11.23 -0.10 7.33
CA TYR A 234 -11.87 -0.12 6.00
C TYR A 234 -11.96 1.27 5.37
N THR A 235 -11.77 2.32 6.16
CA THR A 235 -12.04 3.70 5.75
C THR A 235 -11.01 4.27 4.77
N THR A 236 -9.89 3.59 4.48
CA THR A 236 -8.82 4.11 3.60
C THR A 236 -8.72 3.38 2.26
N ASN A 237 -9.57 2.38 1.99
CA ASN A 237 -9.48 1.58 0.77
C ASN A 237 -9.83 2.42 -0.48
N LEU A 238 -8.83 2.74 -1.30
CA LEU A 238 -8.99 3.29 -2.64
C LEU A 238 -8.35 2.35 -3.65
N ILE A 239 -9.05 2.11 -4.75
CA ILE A 239 -8.53 1.32 -5.86
C ILE A 239 -7.73 2.26 -6.76
N PHE A 240 -6.40 2.08 -6.75
CA PHE A 240 -5.53 2.67 -7.75
C PHE A 240 -5.52 1.79 -9.01
N ILE A 241 -5.71 2.41 -10.17
CA ILE A 241 -5.84 1.71 -11.45
C ILE A 241 -4.50 1.74 -12.17
N GLU A 242 -3.84 0.59 -12.32
CA GLU A 242 -2.52 0.52 -12.96
C GLU A 242 -2.60 0.49 -14.50
N ASP A 243 -3.62 -0.19 -15.06
CA ASP A 243 -3.86 -0.36 -16.50
C ASP A 243 -5.37 -0.39 -16.83
N GLU A 244 -5.72 -0.43 -18.11
CA GLU A 244 -7.11 -0.33 -18.61
C GLU A 244 -7.94 -1.62 -18.52
N ASP A 245 -7.38 -2.71 -17.94
CA ASP A 245 -8.00 -4.05 -17.85
C ASP A 245 -8.97 -4.23 -16.66
#